data_AF-A0A7K5AET1-F1
#
_entry.id   AF-A0A7K5AET1-F1
#
_cell.length_a   1.000
_cell.length_b   1.000
_cell.length_c   1.000
_cell.angle_alpha   90.00
_cell.angle_beta   90.00
_cell.angle_gamma   90.00
#
_symmetry.space_group_name_H-M   'P 1'
#
loop_
_entity.id
_entity.type
_entity.pdbx_description
1 polymer ?
#
loop_
_entity_poly.entity_id
_entity_poly.type
_entity_poly.pdbx_seq_one_letter_code
_entity_poly.pdbx_strand_id
1 'polypeptide(L)'
;LCVSLQANASHLKAFLGAVRLAHEGSASAALPLSTLVPAKTSEVEKPKTKMIITSRREYPLTKNFPCSLEHLQTSYCKLARLDTRVLGLKKLRKLDLSHNHIKQLPATLGDLTCLQELDLHDNHLESFSGALCSSSLQKSLRFLDLSQNKIKALPIQFCQLQELVNLKLDDNELIRLPFKIGQLDRLRFLSAARNHLPFLPSDFRKLSLENLDLFGNPFQQPNPLVPNVQLKIPLTLLESAARATLNHRIPYGCHLLPAHLCEDLEVAKTCQCGSACLSSFIQITVTMNLHHVAHTVVLVDNMGGTEAPIIRYFCSLGCYSQFLDRYLQSNG
;
A
#
# COMPACT_ATOMS: atom_id res chain seq x y z
N LEU A 1 0.10 -22.44 -19.13
CA LEU A 1 1.16 -23.45 -18.91
C LEU A 1 2.32 -23.16 -19.86
N CYS A 2 3.23 -22.24 -19.49
CA CYS A 2 4.48 -22.05 -20.23
C CYS A 2 5.50 -23.02 -19.67
N VAL A 3 5.54 -24.22 -20.24
CA VAL A 3 6.57 -25.19 -19.91
C VAL A 3 7.76 -24.88 -20.80
N SER A 4 8.81 -24.29 -20.22
CA SER A 4 10.14 -24.24 -20.83
C SER A 4 10.78 -25.62 -20.74
N LEU A 5 10.24 -26.58 -21.48
CA LEU A 5 10.95 -27.82 -21.77
C LEU A 5 11.89 -27.49 -22.92
N GLN A 6 13.21 -27.48 -22.67
CA GLN A 6 14.17 -27.88 -23.70
C GLN A 6 14.01 -29.40 -23.95
N ALA A 7 12.81 -29.83 -24.31
CA ALA A 7 12.66 -31.05 -25.07
C ALA A 7 13.02 -30.65 -26.50
N ASN A 8 14.01 -31.30 -27.10
CA ASN A 8 14.31 -31.18 -28.53
C ASN A 8 13.00 -31.01 -29.31
N ALA A 9 12.92 -30.01 -30.19
CA ALA A 9 11.66 -29.67 -30.88
C ALA A 9 11.04 -30.88 -31.60
N SER A 10 11.88 -31.85 -32.00
CA SER A 10 11.49 -33.17 -32.51
C SER A 10 10.73 -34.04 -31.50
N HIS A 11 11.14 -34.07 -30.23
CA HIS A 11 10.51 -34.87 -29.18
C HIS A 11 9.17 -34.29 -28.72
N LEU A 12 9.04 -32.96 -28.66
CA LEU A 12 7.75 -32.33 -28.35
C LEU A 12 6.73 -32.55 -29.49
N LYS A 13 7.20 -32.51 -30.75
CA LYS A 13 6.37 -32.77 -31.93
C LYS A 13 5.93 -34.24 -32.00
N ALA A 14 6.80 -35.18 -31.61
CA ALA A 14 6.45 -36.59 -31.49
C ALA A 14 5.44 -36.85 -30.35
N PHE A 15 5.61 -36.21 -29.20
CA PHE A 15 4.67 -36.32 -28.07
C PHE A 15 3.29 -35.76 -28.41
N LEU A 16 3.22 -34.55 -28.99
CA LEU A 16 1.95 -33.96 -29.41
C LEU A 16 1.29 -34.75 -30.55
N GLY A 17 2.08 -35.35 -31.45
CA GLY A 17 1.59 -36.27 -32.46
C GLY A 17 0.99 -37.54 -31.87
N ALA A 18 1.64 -38.13 -30.87
CA ALA A 18 1.13 -39.30 -30.14
C ALA A 18 -0.17 -38.99 -29.38
N VAL A 19 -0.26 -37.81 -28.74
CA VAL A 19 -1.49 -37.35 -28.07
C VAL A 19 -2.63 -37.13 -29.08
N ARG A 20 -2.34 -36.62 -30.28
CA ARG A 20 -3.34 -36.45 -31.34
C ARG A 20 -3.86 -37.80 -31.85
N LEU A 21 -2.95 -38.76 -32.09
CA LEU A 21 -3.32 -40.12 -32.54
C LEU A 21 -4.11 -40.88 -31.47
N ALA A 22 -3.79 -40.68 -30.19
CA ALA A 22 -4.56 -41.23 -29.07
C ALA A 22 -5.96 -40.60 -28.98
N HIS A 23 -6.11 -39.32 -29.32
CA HIS A 23 -7.41 -38.65 -29.37
C HIS A 23 -8.27 -39.10 -30.57
N GLU A 24 -7.64 -39.46 -31.70
CA GLU A 24 -8.31 -39.96 -32.92
C GLU A 24 -8.65 -41.47 -32.87
N GLY A 25 -8.40 -42.16 -31.74
CA GLY A 25 -8.89 -43.52 -31.47
C GLY A 25 -8.24 -44.66 -32.28
N SER A 26 -7.14 -44.40 -32.99
CA SER A 26 -6.43 -45.43 -33.75
C SER A 26 -5.38 -46.14 -32.88
N ALA A 27 -5.63 -47.40 -32.53
CA ALA A 27 -4.67 -48.25 -31.84
C ALA A 27 -3.79 -49.01 -32.85
N SER A 28 -2.47 -48.80 -32.77
CA SER A 28 -1.45 -49.85 -32.65
C SER A 28 -0.14 -49.55 -33.41
N ALA A 29 0.94 -50.03 -32.78
CA ALA A 29 2.24 -50.44 -33.33
C ALA A 29 3.30 -49.35 -33.59
N ALA A 30 4.30 -49.36 -32.69
CA ALA A 30 5.67 -48.90 -32.90
C ALA A 30 5.89 -47.40 -33.15
N LEU A 31 5.47 -46.56 -32.20
CA LEU A 31 6.25 -45.35 -31.95
C LEU A 31 7.51 -45.76 -31.17
N PRO A 32 8.72 -45.41 -31.62
CA PRO A 32 9.89 -45.49 -30.77
C PRO A 32 9.69 -44.44 -29.69
N LEU A 33 9.02 -44.83 -28.61
CA LEU A 33 9.12 -44.15 -27.33
C LEU A 33 10.57 -44.33 -26.93
N SER A 34 11.43 -43.44 -27.43
CA SER A 34 12.79 -43.25 -26.96
C SER A 34 12.69 -43.30 -25.45
N THR A 35 13.29 -44.35 -24.86
CA THR A 35 13.44 -44.50 -23.42
C THR A 35 13.95 -43.17 -22.91
N LEU A 36 13.04 -42.40 -22.29
CA LEU A 36 13.34 -41.09 -21.76
C LEU A 36 14.36 -41.35 -20.66
N VAL A 37 15.65 -41.27 -21.00
CA VAL A 37 16.68 -41.15 -19.99
C VAL A 37 16.30 -39.88 -19.22
N PRO A 38 16.06 -39.97 -17.90
CA PRO A 38 15.76 -38.78 -17.12
C PRO A 38 16.90 -37.80 -17.38
N ALA A 39 16.58 -36.62 -17.91
CA ALA A 39 17.57 -35.57 -18.11
C ALA A 39 18.34 -35.41 -16.80
N LYS A 40 19.66 -35.51 -16.86
CA LYS A 40 20.48 -35.38 -15.65
C LYS A 40 20.14 -34.04 -15.02
N THR A 41 20.07 -33.96 -13.70
CA THR A 41 19.80 -32.70 -12.97
C THR A 41 20.78 -31.57 -13.32
N SER A 42 21.91 -31.89 -13.97
CA SER A 42 22.89 -30.98 -14.55
C SER A 42 22.53 -30.40 -15.93
N GLU A 43 21.60 -31.01 -16.68
CA GLU A 43 21.19 -30.61 -18.05
C GLU A 43 19.92 -29.74 -18.06
N VAL A 44 19.21 -29.67 -16.93
CA VAL A 44 18.06 -28.77 -16.75
C VAL A 44 18.58 -27.42 -16.27
N GLU A 45 18.63 -26.42 -17.16
CA GLU A 45 18.88 -25.04 -16.77
C GLU A 45 17.93 -24.65 -15.64
N LYS A 46 18.48 -24.30 -14.48
CA LYS A 46 17.67 -23.81 -13.36
C LYS A 46 16.85 -22.61 -13.85
N PRO A 47 15.53 -22.59 -13.60
CA PRO A 47 14.68 -21.51 -14.07
C PRO A 47 15.22 -20.18 -13.54
N LYS A 48 15.32 -19.16 -14.42
CA LYS A 48 15.81 -17.84 -14.02
C LYS A 48 14.83 -17.24 -13.02
N THR A 49 15.27 -17.07 -11.78
CA THR A 49 14.48 -16.51 -10.67
C THR A 49 14.76 -15.04 -10.43
N LYS A 50 15.90 -14.52 -10.88
CA LYS A 50 16.29 -13.11 -10.77
C LYS A 50 16.70 -12.55 -12.13
N MET A 51 16.20 -11.36 -12.45
CA MET A 51 16.60 -10.59 -13.62
C MET A 51 16.84 -9.14 -13.19
N ILE A 52 18.01 -8.62 -13.55
CA ILE A 52 18.41 -7.24 -13.29
C ILE A 52 18.66 -6.56 -14.63
N ILE A 53 18.06 -5.40 -14.82
CA ILE A 53 18.18 -4.55 -16.00
C ILE A 53 18.49 -3.16 -15.45
N THR A 54 19.69 -2.65 -15.72
CA THR A 54 20.13 -1.33 -15.20
C THR A 54 20.29 -0.29 -16.30
N SER A 55 20.04 -0.69 -17.55
CA SER A 55 20.13 0.19 -18.71
C SER A 55 19.01 -0.10 -19.68
N ARG A 56 18.51 0.96 -20.32
CA ARG A 56 17.49 0.83 -21.37
C ARG A 56 17.90 -0.09 -22.51
N ARG A 57 19.21 -0.25 -22.77
CA ARG A 57 19.73 -1.14 -23.83
C ARG A 57 19.55 -2.62 -23.49
N GLU A 58 19.54 -2.97 -22.21
CA GLU A 58 19.37 -4.33 -21.72
C GLU A 58 17.89 -4.72 -21.59
N TYR A 59 17.00 -3.73 -21.67
CA TYR A 59 15.57 -3.95 -21.53
C TYR A 59 15.04 -4.81 -22.69
N PRO A 60 14.39 -5.95 -22.42
CA PRO A 60 13.93 -6.84 -23.47
C PRO A 60 12.73 -6.23 -24.21
N LEU A 61 12.97 -5.66 -25.40
CA LEU A 61 11.91 -5.07 -26.21
C LEU A 61 11.03 -6.15 -26.85
N THR A 62 11.64 -7.21 -27.39
CA THR A 62 10.94 -8.25 -28.18
C THR A 62 10.75 -9.57 -27.45
N LYS A 63 11.51 -9.83 -26.37
CA LYS A 63 11.46 -11.08 -25.61
C LYS A 63 10.52 -10.95 -24.41
N ASN A 64 9.75 -12.00 -24.13
CA ASN A 64 8.94 -12.07 -22.91
C ASN A 64 9.82 -12.30 -21.67
N PHE A 65 9.37 -11.78 -20.53
CA PHE A 65 9.99 -12.07 -19.24
C PHE A 65 9.78 -13.55 -18.87
N PRO A 66 10.80 -14.24 -18.32
CA PRO A 66 10.64 -15.60 -17.83
C PRO A 66 9.55 -15.71 -16.75
N CYS A 67 8.55 -16.56 -16.96
CA CYS A 67 7.44 -16.75 -16.03
C CYS A 67 7.85 -17.30 -14.64
N SER A 68 9.09 -17.77 -14.50
CA SER A 68 9.68 -18.25 -13.25
C SER A 68 10.30 -17.15 -12.39
N LEU A 69 10.29 -15.89 -12.84
CA LEU A 69 10.90 -14.79 -12.12
C LEU A 69 10.23 -14.54 -10.77
N GLU A 70 11.07 -14.43 -9.76
CA GLU A 70 10.70 -14.03 -8.40
C GLU A 70 11.21 -12.63 -8.08
N HIS A 71 12.30 -12.19 -8.72
CA HIS A 71 12.92 -10.90 -8.50
C HIS A 71 13.18 -10.23 -9.85
N LEU A 72 12.54 -9.10 -10.09
CA LEU A 72 12.75 -8.28 -11.28
C LEU A 72 13.18 -6.88 -10.84
N GLN A 73 14.35 -6.48 -11.30
CA GLN A 73 14.87 -5.13 -11.12
C GLN A 73 15.04 -4.49 -12.49
N THR A 74 14.37 -3.36 -12.72
CA THR A 74 14.49 -2.57 -13.95
C THR A 74 14.74 -1.10 -13.60
N SER A 75 15.92 -0.82 -13.07
CA SER A 75 16.32 0.52 -12.64
C SER A 75 16.96 1.31 -13.79
N TYR A 76 16.92 2.65 -13.77
CA TYR A 76 17.61 3.52 -14.74
C TYR A 76 17.25 3.29 -16.23
N CYS A 77 16.07 2.72 -16.50
CA CYS A 77 15.63 2.36 -17.84
C CYS A 77 14.86 3.49 -18.56
N LYS A 78 14.66 4.63 -17.89
CA LYS A 78 13.85 5.76 -18.36
C LYS A 78 12.43 5.34 -18.76
N LEU A 79 11.85 4.38 -18.04
CA LEU A 79 10.52 3.87 -18.32
C LEU A 79 9.49 4.91 -17.92
N ALA A 80 8.62 5.30 -18.86
CA ALA A 80 7.50 6.21 -18.57
C ALA A 80 6.26 5.48 -18.03
N ARG A 81 6.16 4.17 -18.31
CA ARG A 81 5.05 3.29 -17.93
C ARG A 81 5.58 1.90 -17.62
N LEU A 82 4.88 1.17 -16.77
CA LEU A 82 5.13 -0.23 -16.53
C LEU A 82 4.73 -1.06 -17.76
N ASP A 83 5.60 -1.99 -18.15
CA ASP A 83 5.33 -2.94 -19.22
C ASP A 83 4.30 -3.99 -18.77
N THR A 84 3.24 -4.17 -19.56
CA THR A 84 2.15 -5.08 -19.23
C THR A 84 2.60 -6.54 -19.14
N ARG A 85 3.74 -6.89 -19.74
CA ARG A 85 4.32 -8.24 -19.67
C ARG A 85 4.78 -8.61 -18.26
N VAL A 86 5.16 -7.64 -17.43
CA VAL A 86 5.55 -7.86 -16.02
C VAL A 86 4.36 -8.33 -15.18
N LEU A 87 3.14 -7.92 -15.56
CA LEU A 87 1.90 -8.24 -14.85
C LEU A 87 1.54 -9.74 -14.93
N GLY A 88 2.09 -10.45 -15.91
CA GLY A 88 1.91 -11.89 -16.07
C GLY A 88 2.75 -12.75 -15.11
N LEU A 89 3.69 -12.14 -14.37
CA LEU A 89 4.66 -12.85 -13.53
C LEU A 89 4.07 -13.21 -12.16
N LYS A 90 3.23 -14.25 -12.10
CA LYS A 90 2.53 -14.67 -10.88
C LYS A 90 3.44 -15.12 -9.71
N LYS A 91 4.70 -15.44 -9.98
CA LYS A 91 5.69 -15.83 -8.97
C LYS A 91 6.53 -14.66 -8.44
N LEU A 92 6.32 -13.45 -8.97
CA LEU A 92 7.12 -12.29 -8.63
C LEU A 92 6.89 -11.89 -7.17
N ARG A 93 7.99 -11.81 -6.41
CA ARG A 93 8.03 -11.41 -4.99
C ARG A 93 8.63 -10.03 -4.82
N LYS A 94 9.64 -9.68 -5.62
CA LYS A 94 10.29 -8.37 -5.59
C LYS A 94 10.25 -7.72 -6.96
N LEU A 95 9.71 -6.51 -7.01
CA LEU A 95 9.69 -5.66 -8.19
C LEU A 95 10.34 -4.33 -7.86
N ASP A 96 11.50 -4.09 -8.48
CA ASP A 96 12.23 -2.84 -8.37
C ASP A 96 12.14 -2.08 -9.70
N LEU A 97 11.52 -0.90 -9.64
CA LEU A 97 11.31 0.04 -10.74
C LEU A 97 11.94 1.41 -10.41
N SER A 98 12.91 1.43 -9.50
CA SER A 98 13.58 2.65 -9.05
C SER A 98 14.27 3.43 -10.17
N HIS A 99 14.45 4.75 -10.01
CA HIS A 99 15.14 5.62 -10.96
C HIS A 99 14.57 5.55 -12.39
N ASN A 100 13.25 5.73 -12.52
CA ASN A 100 12.54 5.74 -13.80
C ASN A 100 11.67 7.02 -13.94
N HIS A 101 10.86 7.09 -14.98
CA HIS A 101 9.97 8.23 -15.26
C HIS A 101 8.50 7.83 -15.14
N ILE A 102 8.19 6.86 -14.27
CA ILE A 102 6.84 6.32 -14.14
C ILE A 102 5.96 7.37 -13.49
N LYS A 103 4.88 7.75 -14.17
CA LYS A 103 3.90 8.73 -13.67
C LYS A 103 2.71 8.10 -12.97
N GLN A 104 2.31 6.91 -13.44
CA GLN A 104 1.15 6.18 -12.94
C GLN A 104 1.39 4.68 -13.05
N LEU A 105 0.85 3.94 -12.10
CA LEU A 105 0.86 2.48 -12.09
C LEU A 105 -0.47 1.95 -12.63
N PRO A 106 -0.46 0.91 -13.47
CA PRO A 106 -1.70 0.29 -13.94
C PRO A 106 -2.36 -0.48 -12.80
N ALA A 107 -3.70 -0.45 -12.72
CA ALA A 107 -4.47 -1.17 -11.68
C ALA A 107 -4.19 -2.69 -11.68
N THR A 108 -3.85 -3.24 -12.85
CA THR A 108 -3.46 -4.64 -13.05
C THR A 108 -2.16 -5.04 -12.35
N LEU A 109 -1.36 -4.10 -11.84
CA LEU A 109 -0.23 -4.42 -10.94
C LEU A 109 -0.73 -5.15 -9.68
N GLY A 110 -1.98 -4.89 -9.30
CA GLY A 110 -2.68 -5.60 -8.23
C GLY A 110 -2.93 -7.09 -8.47
N ASP A 111 -2.68 -7.59 -9.68
CA ASP A 111 -2.84 -9.02 -10.03
C ASP A 111 -1.63 -9.88 -9.64
N LEU A 112 -0.55 -9.25 -9.12
CA LEU A 112 0.66 -9.92 -8.66
C LEU A 112 0.49 -10.43 -7.22
N THR A 113 -0.17 -11.58 -7.09
CA THR A 113 -0.58 -12.17 -5.80
C THR A 113 0.57 -12.51 -4.84
N CYS A 114 1.80 -12.64 -5.34
CA CYS A 114 2.97 -13.00 -4.55
C CYS A 114 3.90 -11.82 -4.27
N LEU A 115 3.55 -10.61 -4.71
CA LEU A 115 4.44 -9.45 -4.61
C LEU A 115 4.53 -8.98 -3.16
N GLN A 116 5.75 -9.02 -2.61
CA GLN A 116 6.08 -8.66 -1.24
C GLN A 116 6.84 -7.35 -1.14
N GLU A 117 7.67 -7.04 -2.13
CA GLU A 117 8.50 -5.83 -2.17
C GLU A 117 8.26 -5.08 -3.47
N LEU A 118 7.84 -3.82 -3.35
CA LEU A 118 7.68 -2.90 -4.48
C LEU A 118 8.53 -1.66 -4.22
N ASP A 119 9.52 -1.45 -5.08
CA ASP A 119 10.39 -0.28 -5.03
C ASP A 119 10.11 0.61 -6.25
N LEU A 120 9.70 1.85 -5.98
CA LEU A 120 9.38 2.90 -6.93
C LEU A 120 10.14 4.19 -6.59
N HIS A 121 11.23 4.07 -5.84
CA HIS A 121 12.10 5.18 -5.49
C HIS A 121 12.53 5.98 -6.74
N ASP A 122 12.59 7.31 -6.63
CA ASP A 122 13.03 8.22 -7.70
C ASP A 122 12.25 8.00 -9.02
N ASN A 123 10.97 8.36 -8.96
CA ASN A 123 10.04 8.33 -10.09
C ASN A 123 9.21 9.63 -10.13
N HIS A 124 8.20 9.68 -11.01
CA HIS A 124 7.36 10.87 -11.20
C HIS A 124 5.91 10.60 -10.80
N LEU A 125 5.67 9.74 -9.80
CA LEU A 125 4.33 9.39 -9.36
C LEU A 125 3.67 10.59 -8.67
N GLU A 126 2.54 11.04 -9.20
CA GLU A 126 1.73 12.13 -8.60
C GLU A 126 0.68 11.59 -7.61
N SER A 127 0.33 10.31 -7.74
CA SER A 127 -0.68 9.65 -6.91
C SER A 127 -0.45 8.14 -6.86
N PHE A 128 -0.78 7.53 -5.72
CA PHE A 128 -0.89 6.08 -5.61
C PHE A 128 -2.36 5.66 -5.80
N SER A 129 -2.64 4.72 -6.70
CA SER A 129 -4.02 4.34 -7.03
C SER A 129 -4.66 3.49 -5.92
N GLY A 130 -5.85 3.89 -5.46
CA GLY A 130 -6.62 3.11 -4.48
C GLY A 130 -6.98 1.70 -4.96
N ALA A 131 -7.08 1.49 -6.28
CA ALA A 131 -7.33 0.18 -6.86
C ALA A 131 -6.22 -0.83 -6.55
N LEU A 132 -4.97 -0.38 -6.40
CA LEU A 132 -3.86 -1.24 -5.99
C LEU A 132 -3.99 -1.66 -4.53
N CYS A 133 -4.47 -0.76 -3.68
CA CYS A 133 -4.67 -1.03 -2.26
C CYS A 133 -5.79 -2.04 -2.01
N SER A 134 -6.85 -2.02 -2.86
CA SER A 134 -7.97 -2.97 -2.78
C SER A 134 -7.73 -4.27 -3.55
N SER A 135 -6.51 -4.50 -4.05
CA SER A 135 -6.16 -5.69 -4.84
C SER A 135 -5.54 -6.80 -3.99
N SER A 136 -4.96 -7.83 -4.64
CA SER A 136 -4.26 -8.91 -3.93
C SER A 136 -3.07 -8.43 -3.09
N LEU A 137 -2.53 -7.24 -3.40
CA LEU A 137 -1.42 -6.62 -2.67
C LEU A 137 -1.71 -6.37 -1.19
N GLN A 138 -2.98 -6.17 -0.82
CA GLN A 138 -3.40 -6.02 0.58
C GLN A 138 -2.91 -7.18 1.47
N LYS A 139 -2.78 -8.39 0.92
CA LYS A 139 -2.41 -9.61 1.66
C LYS A 139 -0.97 -10.07 1.40
N SER A 140 -0.21 -9.36 0.57
CA SER A 140 1.12 -9.81 0.17
C SER A 140 2.22 -8.76 0.39
N LEU A 141 1.91 -7.48 0.20
CA LEU A 141 2.89 -6.41 0.17
C LEU A 141 3.39 -6.09 1.58
N ARG A 142 4.71 -6.17 1.78
CA ARG A 142 5.41 -5.97 3.05
C ARG A 142 6.34 -4.76 3.02
N PHE A 143 6.95 -4.49 1.88
CA PHE A 143 7.85 -3.37 1.68
C PHE A 143 7.37 -2.53 0.51
N LEU A 144 7.21 -1.23 0.75
CA LEU A 144 6.85 -0.26 -0.26
C LEU A 144 7.73 0.99 -0.13
N ASP A 145 8.52 1.25 -1.18
CA ASP A 145 9.29 2.48 -1.30
C ASP A 145 8.68 3.36 -2.39
N LEU A 146 8.16 4.52 -1.98
CA LEU A 146 7.62 5.57 -2.85
C LEU A 146 8.42 6.87 -2.68
N SER A 147 9.61 6.82 -2.10
CA SER A 147 10.42 8.01 -1.86
C SER A 147 10.85 8.70 -3.16
N GLN A 148 11.15 10.00 -3.11
CA GLN A 148 11.54 10.81 -4.28
C GLN A 148 10.51 10.71 -5.41
N ASN A 149 9.27 11.06 -5.11
CA ASN A 149 8.18 11.15 -6.08
C ASN A 149 7.44 12.49 -5.89
N LYS A 150 6.25 12.63 -6.48
CA LYS A 150 5.44 13.87 -6.42
C LYS A 150 4.07 13.61 -5.80
N ILE A 151 3.99 12.66 -4.87
CA ILE A 151 2.72 12.22 -4.32
C ILE A 151 2.20 13.27 -3.34
N LYS A 152 1.01 13.82 -3.62
CA LYS A 152 0.38 14.85 -2.78
C LYS A 152 -0.49 14.28 -1.66
N ALA A 153 -1.08 13.12 -1.90
CA ALA A 153 -1.89 12.40 -0.95
C ALA A 153 -1.91 10.91 -1.28
N LEU A 154 -2.01 10.08 -0.23
CA LEU A 154 -2.31 8.67 -0.36
C LEU A 154 -3.84 8.45 -0.32
N PRO A 155 -4.38 7.48 -1.08
CA PRO A 155 -5.79 7.17 -1.04
C PRO A 155 -6.19 6.60 0.33
N ILE A 156 -7.45 6.74 0.72
CA ILE A 156 -7.96 6.15 1.97
C ILE A 156 -7.79 4.63 1.99
N GLN A 157 -7.95 3.97 0.83
CA GLN A 157 -7.78 2.54 0.66
C GLN A 157 -6.35 2.10 0.98
N PHE A 158 -5.35 2.99 1.02
CA PHE A 158 -3.98 2.66 1.39
C PHE A 158 -3.88 1.95 2.75
N CYS A 159 -4.76 2.30 3.69
CA CYS A 159 -4.84 1.66 5.01
C CYS A 159 -5.31 0.19 4.95
N GLN A 160 -5.75 -0.30 3.79
CA GLN A 160 -6.10 -1.70 3.57
C GLN A 160 -4.86 -2.60 3.44
N LEU A 161 -3.65 -2.06 3.22
CA LEU A 161 -2.41 -2.85 3.08
C LEU A 161 -1.92 -3.43 4.43
N GLN A 162 -2.69 -4.35 5.02
CA GLN A 162 -2.51 -4.87 6.39
C GLN A 162 -1.20 -5.62 6.63
N GLU A 163 -0.57 -6.11 5.57
CA GLU A 163 0.69 -6.85 5.65
C GLU A 163 1.93 -5.94 5.56
N LEU A 164 1.74 -4.63 5.38
CA LEU A 164 2.83 -3.68 5.18
C LEU A 164 3.65 -3.51 6.47
N VAL A 165 4.96 -3.71 6.36
CA VAL A 165 5.93 -3.61 7.47
C VAL A 165 6.80 -2.37 7.32
N ASN A 166 7.21 -2.07 6.09
CA ASN A 166 8.10 -0.95 5.78
C ASN A 166 7.47 -0.05 4.74
N LEU A 167 7.36 1.24 5.07
CA LEU A 167 6.85 2.27 4.20
C LEU A 167 7.80 3.47 4.16
N LYS A 168 8.28 3.80 2.96
CA LYS A 168 9.06 5.01 2.71
C LYS A 168 8.32 5.94 1.76
N LEU A 169 8.19 7.19 2.19
CA LEU A 169 7.47 8.28 1.53
C LEU A 169 8.32 9.55 1.49
N ASP A 170 9.61 9.46 1.77
CA ASP A 170 10.51 10.61 1.86
C ASP A 170 10.54 11.39 0.55
N ASP A 171 10.79 12.70 0.60
CA ASP A 171 10.90 13.54 -0.60
C ASP A 171 9.68 13.42 -1.52
N ASN A 172 8.51 13.69 -0.97
CA ASN A 172 7.25 13.78 -1.71
C ASN A 172 6.55 15.11 -1.39
N GLU A 173 5.37 15.32 -1.96
CA GLU A 173 4.57 16.54 -1.75
C GLU A 173 3.40 16.29 -0.79
N LEU A 174 3.52 15.33 0.15
CA LEU A 174 2.39 14.90 0.97
C LEU A 174 1.91 16.04 1.88
N ILE A 175 0.64 16.41 1.72
CA ILE A 175 -0.03 17.45 2.54
C ILE A 175 -0.71 16.81 3.75
N ARG A 176 -1.01 15.50 3.68
CA ARG A 176 -1.64 14.74 4.76
C ARG A 176 -1.36 13.25 4.60
N LEU A 177 -1.27 12.56 5.73
CA LEU A 177 -1.38 11.11 5.79
C LEU A 177 -2.85 10.67 5.85
N PRO A 178 -3.21 9.46 5.38
CA PRO A 178 -4.54 8.90 5.52
C PRO A 178 -4.99 8.89 6.98
N PHE A 179 -6.24 9.30 7.25
CA PHE A 179 -6.74 9.43 8.62
C PHE A 179 -6.90 8.09 9.35
N LYS A 180 -6.91 6.97 8.61
CA LYS A 180 -6.94 5.59 9.11
C LYS A 180 -5.57 4.89 9.09
N ILE A 181 -4.47 5.65 9.02
CA ILE A 181 -3.11 5.07 8.96
C ILE A 181 -2.85 4.10 10.12
N GLY A 182 -3.48 4.33 11.28
CA GLY A 182 -3.44 3.44 12.44
C GLY A 182 -4.05 2.05 12.26
N GLN A 183 -4.64 1.72 11.10
CA GLN A 183 -5.08 0.36 10.75
C GLN A 183 -3.93 -0.53 10.23
N LEU A 184 -2.77 0.04 9.95
CA LEU A 184 -1.58 -0.69 9.51
C LEU A 184 -0.87 -1.31 10.73
N ASP A 185 -1.50 -2.31 11.34
CA ASP A 185 -1.08 -2.91 12.62
C ASP A 185 0.31 -3.58 12.56
N ARG A 186 0.77 -3.95 11.36
CA ARG A 186 2.08 -4.60 11.14
C ARG A 186 3.19 -3.64 10.75
N LEU A 187 2.87 -2.36 10.55
CA LEU A 187 3.86 -1.36 10.16
C LEU A 187 4.87 -1.18 11.29
N ARG A 188 6.15 -1.32 10.98
CA ARG A 188 7.27 -1.14 11.92
C ARG A 188 8.16 0.03 11.54
N PHE A 189 8.31 0.28 10.24
CA PHE A 189 9.18 1.34 9.73
C PHE A 189 8.35 2.30 8.88
N LEU A 190 8.29 3.56 9.30
CA LEU A 190 7.64 4.64 8.56
C LEU A 190 8.61 5.80 8.39
N SER A 191 8.91 6.14 7.14
CA SER A 191 9.69 7.31 6.79
C SER A 191 8.85 8.21 5.88
N ALA A 192 8.64 9.46 6.29
CA ALA A 192 7.94 10.47 5.52
C ALA A 192 8.63 11.84 5.66
N ALA A 193 9.96 11.83 5.67
CA ALA A 193 10.77 13.03 5.76
C ALA A 193 10.60 13.91 4.51
N ARG A 194 10.87 15.22 4.64
CA ARG A 194 10.85 16.20 3.55
C ARG A 194 9.56 16.16 2.73
N ASN A 195 8.44 16.30 3.45
CA ASN A 195 7.09 16.42 2.90
C ASN A 195 6.44 17.74 3.35
N HIS A 196 5.15 17.93 3.08
CA HIS A 196 4.40 19.14 3.43
C HIS A 196 3.34 18.88 4.51
N LEU A 197 3.62 17.98 5.46
CA LEU A 197 2.66 17.61 6.51
C LEU A 197 2.55 18.73 7.56
N PRO A 198 1.39 19.38 7.72
CA PRO A 198 1.17 20.37 8.78
C PRO A 198 0.80 19.72 10.12
N PHE A 199 0.24 18.51 10.08
CA PHE A 199 -0.26 17.74 11.23
C PHE A 199 -0.36 16.25 10.93
N LEU A 200 -0.38 15.44 12.00
CA LEU A 200 -0.64 14.01 11.95
C LEU A 200 -2.13 13.69 12.18
N PRO A 201 -2.67 12.60 11.61
CA PRO A 201 -4.05 12.18 11.83
C PRO A 201 -4.26 11.58 13.23
N SER A 202 -5.49 11.61 13.74
CA SER A 202 -5.83 11.11 15.09
C SER A 202 -5.42 9.66 15.34
N ASP A 203 -5.57 8.80 14.34
CA ASP A 203 -5.28 7.36 14.45
C ASP A 203 -3.80 7.05 14.39
N PHE A 204 -2.94 8.04 14.12
CA PHE A 204 -1.49 7.86 14.18
C PHE A 204 -1.03 7.35 15.56
N ARG A 205 -1.75 7.70 16.63
CA ARG A 205 -1.55 7.20 18.01
C ARG A 205 -1.71 5.69 18.17
N LYS A 206 -2.38 5.01 17.24
CA LYS A 206 -2.64 3.56 17.31
C LYS A 206 -1.49 2.74 16.73
N LEU A 207 -0.58 3.36 15.99
CA LEU A 207 0.57 2.69 15.40
C LEU A 207 1.56 2.23 16.48
N SER A 208 2.35 1.21 16.16
CA SER A 208 3.42 0.67 17.02
C SER A 208 4.67 0.42 16.18
N LEU A 209 5.42 1.48 15.96
CA LEU A 209 6.59 1.54 15.09
C LEU A 209 7.89 1.23 15.86
N GLU A 210 8.86 0.68 15.16
CA GLU A 210 10.25 0.58 15.62
C GLU A 210 11.01 1.86 15.26
N ASN A 211 10.80 2.37 14.04
CA ASN A 211 11.46 3.56 13.53
C ASN A 211 10.47 4.50 12.83
N LEU A 212 10.55 5.77 13.20
CA LEU A 212 9.78 6.86 12.61
C LEU A 212 10.69 8.00 12.20
N ASP A 213 10.60 8.41 10.93
CA ASP A 213 11.22 9.63 10.43
C ASP A 213 10.16 10.56 9.82
N LEU A 214 10.08 11.77 10.36
CA LEU A 214 9.19 12.84 9.92
C LEU A 214 9.97 14.15 9.69
N PHE A 215 11.30 14.08 9.62
CA PHE A 215 12.16 15.26 9.54
C PHE A 215 11.82 16.15 8.36
N GLY A 216 11.88 17.47 8.54
CA GLY A 216 11.71 18.42 7.42
C GLY A 216 10.28 18.55 6.92
N ASN A 217 9.28 18.25 7.77
CA ASN A 217 7.88 18.61 7.54
C ASN A 217 7.53 19.95 8.22
N PRO A 218 6.72 20.81 7.58
CA PRO A 218 6.32 22.10 8.13
C PRO A 218 5.19 21.96 9.17
N PHE A 219 5.48 21.28 10.27
CA PHE A 219 4.53 21.09 11.37
C PHE A 219 4.12 22.44 11.97
N GLN A 220 2.81 22.68 12.03
CA GLN A 220 2.28 23.91 12.62
C GLN A 220 2.29 23.81 14.14
N GLN A 221 2.55 24.93 14.81
CA GLN A 221 2.41 24.96 16.27
C GLN A 221 0.95 24.65 16.66
N PRO A 222 0.72 23.67 17.55
CA PRO A 222 -0.62 23.30 17.93
C PRO A 222 -1.27 24.43 18.74
N ASN A 223 -2.52 24.74 18.44
CA ASN A 223 -3.30 25.70 19.20
C ASN A 223 -4.63 25.06 19.65
N PRO A 224 -4.67 24.43 20.83
CA PRO A 224 -5.85 23.72 21.31
C PRO A 224 -7.00 24.67 21.73
N LEU A 225 -6.70 25.97 21.89
CA LEU A 225 -7.65 27.00 22.32
C LEU A 225 -8.49 27.55 21.17
N VAL A 226 -8.11 27.31 19.92
CA VAL A 226 -8.87 27.75 18.73
C VAL A 226 -9.47 26.53 18.03
N PRO A 227 -10.64 26.05 18.47
CA PRO A 227 -11.29 24.92 17.82
C PRO A 227 -11.92 25.33 16.49
N ASN A 228 -11.78 24.46 15.48
CA ASN A 228 -12.59 24.54 14.28
C ASN A 228 -13.91 23.79 14.54
N VAL A 229 -14.99 24.54 14.76
CA VAL A 229 -16.31 24.02 15.13
C VAL A 229 -17.20 23.94 13.89
N GLN A 230 -17.56 22.74 13.47
CA GLN A 230 -18.47 22.46 12.35
C GLN A 230 -19.70 21.69 12.81
N LEU A 231 -20.28 22.08 13.95
CA LEU A 231 -21.44 21.38 14.50
C LEU A 231 -22.72 21.74 13.73
N LYS A 232 -23.47 20.73 13.30
CA LYS A 232 -24.81 20.88 12.71
C LYS A 232 -25.86 20.44 13.72
N ILE A 233 -26.72 21.37 14.13
CA ILE A 233 -27.82 21.12 15.08
C ILE A 233 -29.12 21.62 14.43
N PRO A 234 -30.12 20.75 14.18
CA PRO A 234 -30.16 19.32 14.47
C PRO A 234 -29.20 18.49 13.58
N LEU A 235 -28.79 17.31 14.06
CA LEU A 235 -27.99 16.39 13.27
C LEU A 235 -28.79 15.93 12.03
N THR A 236 -28.11 15.75 10.91
CA THR A 236 -28.74 15.18 9.71
C THR A 236 -29.14 13.73 9.98
N LEU A 237 -30.14 13.23 9.23
CA LEU A 237 -30.54 11.83 9.30
C LEU A 237 -29.35 10.91 8.96
N LEU A 238 -28.51 11.32 8.02
CA LEU A 238 -27.28 10.63 7.63
C LEU A 238 -26.27 10.51 8.77
N GLU A 239 -25.96 11.62 9.46
CA GLU A 239 -25.05 11.61 10.61
C GLU A 239 -25.63 10.77 11.75
N SER A 240 -26.95 10.85 11.96
CA SER A 240 -27.65 10.09 13.01
C SER A 240 -27.62 8.58 12.70
N ALA A 241 -27.89 8.20 11.46
CA ALA A 241 -27.81 6.83 10.99
C ALA A 241 -26.38 6.29 11.10
N ALA A 242 -25.38 7.01 10.60
CA ALA A 242 -23.98 6.59 10.66
C ALA A 242 -23.48 6.41 12.11
N ARG A 243 -23.82 7.35 13.00
CA ARG A 243 -23.51 7.23 14.44
C ARG A 243 -24.21 6.02 15.06
N ALA A 244 -25.48 5.78 14.74
CA ALA A 244 -26.20 4.62 15.23
C ALA A 244 -25.57 3.31 14.73
N THR A 245 -25.21 3.22 13.46
CA THR A 245 -24.53 2.04 12.88
C THR A 245 -23.24 1.71 13.62
N LEU A 246 -22.38 2.70 13.86
CA LEU A 246 -21.09 2.49 14.54
C LEU A 246 -21.26 2.23 16.05
N ASN A 247 -22.15 2.96 16.71
CA ASN A 247 -22.40 2.78 18.15
C ASN A 247 -23.00 1.39 18.45
N HIS A 248 -23.89 0.89 17.59
CA HIS A 248 -24.48 -0.44 17.73
C HIS A 248 -23.65 -1.56 17.08
N ARG A 249 -22.47 -1.24 16.53
CA ARG A 249 -21.59 -2.19 15.81
C ARG A 249 -22.34 -3.02 14.77
N ILE A 250 -23.29 -2.41 14.09
CA ILE A 250 -24.11 -3.10 13.09
C ILE A 250 -23.16 -3.50 11.95
N PRO A 251 -23.06 -4.79 11.59
CA PRO A 251 -22.26 -5.20 10.45
C PRO A 251 -22.84 -4.55 9.20
N TYR A 252 -22.00 -3.77 8.51
CA TYR A 252 -22.38 -3.06 7.31
C TYR A 252 -21.60 -3.59 6.11
N GLY A 253 -22.31 -3.68 4.99
CA GLY A 253 -21.75 -4.04 3.69
C GLY A 253 -22.63 -3.41 2.61
N CYS A 254 -22.14 -3.40 1.38
CA CYS A 254 -22.83 -2.83 0.21
C CYS A 254 -24.22 -3.46 -0.09
N HIS A 255 -24.61 -4.50 0.64
CA HIS A 255 -25.91 -5.18 0.55
C HIS A 255 -26.88 -4.85 1.70
N LEU A 256 -26.40 -4.27 2.81
CA LEU A 256 -27.19 -4.03 4.04
C LEU A 256 -27.48 -2.55 4.28
N LEU A 257 -26.60 -1.67 3.83
CA LEU A 257 -26.76 -0.22 3.94
C LEU A 257 -26.62 0.43 2.56
N PRO A 258 -27.24 1.61 2.35
CA PRO A 258 -27.03 2.41 1.14
C PRO A 258 -25.54 2.66 0.90
N ALA A 259 -25.08 2.55 -0.35
CA ALA A 259 -23.67 2.69 -0.70
C ALA A 259 -23.04 4.00 -0.19
N HIS A 260 -23.77 5.11 -0.27
CA HIS A 260 -23.32 6.40 0.26
C HIS A 260 -23.04 6.38 1.76
N LEU A 261 -23.87 5.66 2.53
CA LEU A 261 -23.64 5.52 3.97
C LEU A 261 -22.39 4.68 4.26
N CYS A 262 -22.11 3.64 3.46
CA CYS A 262 -20.88 2.87 3.57
C CYS A 262 -19.63 3.73 3.28
N GLU A 263 -19.65 4.55 2.23
CA GLU A 263 -18.58 5.49 1.91
C GLU A 263 -18.35 6.50 3.05
N ASP A 264 -19.43 7.05 3.61
CA ASP A 264 -19.37 7.97 4.74
C ASP A 264 -18.80 7.30 6.01
N LEU A 265 -19.18 6.04 6.27
CA LEU A 265 -18.64 5.23 7.37
C LEU A 265 -17.16 4.90 7.16
N GLU A 266 -16.71 4.76 5.92
CA GLU A 266 -15.30 4.64 5.61
C GLU A 266 -14.53 5.91 5.93
N VAL A 267 -15.13 7.10 5.75
CA VAL A 267 -14.50 8.41 6.03
C VAL A 267 -14.71 8.89 7.47
N ALA A 268 -15.51 8.18 8.26
CA ALA A 268 -15.83 8.54 9.63
C ALA A 268 -14.59 8.64 10.53
N LYS A 269 -14.46 9.79 11.23
CA LYS A 269 -13.45 10.01 12.26
C LYS A 269 -13.99 9.57 13.62
N THR A 270 -13.11 9.25 14.57
CA THR A 270 -13.52 8.82 15.91
C THR A 270 -13.33 9.93 16.93
N CYS A 271 -14.39 10.25 17.68
CA CYS A 271 -14.32 11.06 18.89
C CYS A 271 -13.66 10.27 20.04
N GLN A 272 -13.16 10.98 21.05
CA GLN A 272 -12.67 10.38 22.30
C GLN A 272 -13.72 9.52 23.03
N CYS A 273 -15.02 9.82 22.90
CA CYS A 273 -16.08 8.99 23.48
C CYS A 273 -16.39 7.72 22.67
N GLY A 274 -15.69 7.48 21.55
CA GLY A 274 -15.94 6.37 20.64
C GLY A 274 -16.99 6.66 19.56
N SER A 275 -17.75 7.76 19.67
CA SER A 275 -18.73 8.13 18.64
C SER A 275 -18.08 8.58 17.34
N ALA A 276 -18.74 8.28 16.23
CA ALA A 276 -18.35 8.70 14.90
C ALA A 276 -18.58 10.20 14.66
N CYS A 277 -17.63 10.82 13.97
CA CYS A 277 -17.65 12.22 13.55
C CYS A 277 -17.51 12.24 12.03
N LEU A 278 -18.60 12.58 11.32
CA LEU A 278 -18.57 12.66 9.86
C LEU A 278 -18.50 14.13 9.43
N SER A 279 -19.67 14.75 9.31
CA SER A 279 -19.85 16.13 8.87
C SER A 279 -20.05 17.11 10.01
N SER A 280 -20.37 16.60 11.21
CA SER A 280 -20.57 17.41 12.42
C SER A 280 -19.52 17.10 13.48
N PHE A 281 -18.49 17.95 13.58
CA PHE A 281 -17.40 17.74 14.53
C PHE A 281 -16.76 19.05 14.99
N ILE A 282 -16.06 18.97 16.12
CA ILE A 282 -15.09 19.97 16.57
C ILE A 282 -13.70 19.40 16.31
N GLN A 283 -12.83 20.17 15.68
CA GLN A 283 -11.45 19.78 15.40
C GLN A 283 -10.48 20.69 16.14
N ILE A 284 -9.47 20.10 16.77
CA ILE A 284 -8.33 20.81 17.35
C ILE A 284 -7.01 20.15 16.97
N THR A 285 -5.92 20.88 17.15
CA THR A 285 -4.56 20.36 17.10
C THR A 285 -3.95 20.34 18.50
N VAL A 286 -3.34 19.23 18.87
CA VAL A 286 -2.64 19.07 20.16
C VAL A 286 -1.26 18.53 19.90
N THR A 287 -0.30 18.85 20.77
CA THR A 287 1.03 18.27 20.71
C THR A 287 1.00 16.80 21.15
N MET A 288 1.89 16.00 20.57
CA MET A 288 2.08 14.61 20.94
C MET A 288 3.55 14.24 20.83
N ASN A 289 4.08 13.64 21.89
CA ASN A 289 5.39 13.00 21.86
C ASN A 289 5.34 11.74 20.98
N LEU A 290 6.23 11.68 19.99
CA LEU A 290 6.30 10.60 19.00
C LEU A 290 6.83 9.28 19.57
N HIS A 291 7.55 9.32 20.70
CA HIS A 291 8.03 8.10 21.38
C HIS A 291 6.89 7.21 21.91
N HIS A 292 5.67 7.76 22.05
CA HIS A 292 4.49 6.94 22.36
C HIS A 292 4.09 5.99 21.22
N VAL A 293 4.53 6.27 20.00
CA VAL A 293 4.19 5.48 18.81
C VAL A 293 5.40 4.74 18.24
N ALA A 294 6.61 5.28 18.42
CA ALA A 294 7.82 4.70 17.86
C ALA A 294 8.95 4.54 18.90
N HIS A 295 9.69 3.44 18.84
CA HIS A 295 10.87 3.26 19.70
C HIS A 295 11.98 4.26 19.33
N THR A 296 12.32 4.32 18.05
CA THR A 296 13.31 5.24 17.48
C THR A 296 12.58 6.32 16.71
N VAL A 297 12.82 7.58 17.07
CA VAL A 297 12.27 8.75 16.39
C VAL A 297 13.44 9.58 15.87
N VAL A 298 13.51 9.80 14.57
CA VAL A 298 14.41 10.80 13.99
C VAL A 298 13.86 12.18 14.34
N LEU A 299 14.76 13.10 14.71
CA LEU A 299 14.41 14.47 15.08
C LEU A 299 13.48 15.08 14.03
N VAL A 300 12.39 15.69 14.47
CA VAL A 300 11.33 16.22 13.61
C VAL A 300 11.76 17.54 12.97
N ASP A 301 12.56 18.31 13.69
CA ASP A 301 13.10 19.60 13.28
C ASP A 301 14.60 19.72 13.59
N ASN A 302 15.21 20.79 13.09
CA ASN A 302 16.62 21.11 13.35
C ASN A 302 16.90 21.45 14.83
N MET A 303 15.86 21.60 15.64
CA MET A 303 15.94 21.95 17.06
C MET A 303 15.91 20.71 17.97
N GLY A 304 15.82 19.51 17.38
CA GLY A 304 15.81 18.26 18.12
C GLY A 304 14.45 17.90 18.74
N GLY A 305 13.36 18.52 18.27
CA GLY A 305 12.01 18.19 18.71
C GLY A 305 11.63 16.76 18.32
N THR A 306 11.05 16.02 19.27
CA THR A 306 10.43 14.70 19.04
C THR A 306 8.92 14.75 19.21
N GLU A 307 8.36 15.96 19.17
CA GLU A 307 6.94 16.21 19.28
C GLU A 307 6.36 16.62 17.92
N ALA A 308 5.13 16.18 17.65
CA ALA A 308 4.40 16.57 16.45
C ALA A 308 2.95 16.97 16.78
N PRO A 309 2.37 17.92 16.03
CA PRO A 309 0.97 18.27 16.14
C PRO A 309 0.10 17.15 15.56
N ILE A 310 -0.90 16.72 16.32
CA ILE A 310 -1.87 15.71 15.91
C ILE A 310 -3.29 16.27 16.00
N ILE A 311 -4.09 15.97 14.98
CA ILE A 311 -5.50 16.34 14.95
C ILE A 311 -6.30 15.46 15.91
N ARG A 312 -7.22 16.08 16.64
CA ARG A 312 -8.30 15.39 17.35
C ARG A 312 -9.67 15.90 16.92
N TYR A 313 -10.64 14.99 16.95
CA TYR A 313 -12.03 15.27 16.62
C TYR A 313 -12.93 15.02 17.83
N PHE A 314 -13.96 15.85 18.00
CA PHE A 314 -14.99 15.68 19.03
C PHE A 314 -16.38 15.75 18.42
N CYS A 315 -17.30 14.92 18.93
CA CYS A 315 -18.66 14.81 18.41
C CYS A 315 -19.63 15.87 18.96
N SER A 316 -19.27 16.54 20.06
CA SER A 316 -20.09 17.51 20.78
C SER A 316 -19.24 18.48 21.59
N LEU A 317 -19.84 19.62 21.99
CA LEU A 317 -19.23 20.57 22.91
C LEU A 317 -18.91 19.94 24.27
N GLY A 318 -19.76 19.05 24.78
CA GLY A 318 -19.50 18.36 26.05
C GLY A 318 -18.23 17.52 26.04
N CYS A 319 -17.98 16.79 24.95
CA CYS A 319 -16.73 16.03 24.80
C CYS A 319 -15.50 16.95 24.68
N TYR A 320 -15.65 18.11 24.04
CA TYR A 320 -14.58 19.09 23.92
C TYR A 320 -14.25 19.75 25.26
N SER A 321 -15.25 20.19 26.02
CA SER A 321 -15.07 20.77 27.37
C SER A 321 -14.39 19.79 28.32
N GLN A 322 -14.85 18.53 28.37
CA GLN A 322 -14.21 17.50 29.20
C GLN A 322 -12.74 17.25 28.83
N PHE A 323 -12.41 17.36 27.53
CA PHE A 323 -11.02 17.25 27.09
C PHE A 323 -10.20 18.46 27.53
N LEU A 324 -10.71 19.67 27.33
CA LEU A 324 -10.04 20.91 27.74
C LEU A 324 -9.76 20.94 29.23
N ASP A 325 -10.73 20.58 30.07
CA ASP A 325 -10.57 20.57 31.52
C ASP A 325 -9.41 19.67 31.95
N ARG A 326 -9.31 18.46 31.36
CA ARG A 326 -8.20 17.53 31.63
C ARG A 326 -6.87 18.04 31.07
N TYR A 327 -6.88 18.65 29.89
CA TYR A 327 -5.68 19.17 29.24
C TYR A 327 -5.09 20.35 30.02
N LEU A 328 -5.95 21.23 30.57
CA LEU A 328 -5.54 22.33 31.42
C LEU A 328 -5.03 21.83 32.78
N GLN A 329 -5.64 20.78 33.35
CA GLN A 329 -5.16 20.16 34.59
C GLN A 329 -3.80 19.45 34.44
N SER A 330 -3.47 18.93 33.24
CA SER A 330 -2.19 18.23 33.02
C SER A 330 -1.03 19.17 32.67
N ASN A 331 -1.33 20.40 32.22
CA ASN A 331 -0.35 21.36 31.70
C ASN A 331 -0.26 22.67 32.52
N GLY A 332 -1.04 22.79 33.60
CA GLY A 332 -0.94 23.86 34.59
C GLY A 332 -0.18 23.39 35.82
#